data_AF-A0A392NYF8-F1
#
_entry.id   AF-A0A392NYF8-F1
#
_cell.length_a   1.000
_cell.length_b   1.000
_cell.length_c   1.000
_cell.angle_alpha   90.00
_cell.angle_beta   90.00
_cell.angle_gamma   90.00
#
_symmetry.space_group_name_H-M   'P 1'
#
loop_
_entity.id
_entity.type
_entity.pdbx_description
1 polymer ?
#
loop_
_entity_poly.entity_id
_entity_poly.type
_entity_poly.pdbx_seq_one_letter_code
_entity_poly.pdbx_strand_id
1 'polypeptide(L)'
;AAPQLTYRWFLERLSERGVLVIATPYASGFDHFLIADEVQFKFDRCYRTLQETVKDLPIFGVGHSLGSLVHLLIGSRYAVQRSGNVLMAFNNKVFIQQSTYI
;
A
#
# COMPACT_ATOMS: atom_id res chain seq x y z
N ALA A 1 -9.49 -14.85 -6.70
CA ALA A 1 -8.10 -14.39 -6.51
C ALA A 1 -7.70 -14.64 -5.05
N ALA A 2 -6.42 -14.89 -4.77
CA ALA A 2 -5.89 -14.95 -3.40
C ALA A 2 -5.06 -13.67 -3.14
N PRO A 3 -5.71 -12.52 -2.92
CA PRO A 3 -5.03 -11.22 -2.82
C PRO A 3 -3.95 -11.22 -1.72
N GLN A 4 -4.20 -11.94 -0.62
CA GLN A 4 -3.25 -12.13 0.47
C GLN A 4 -1.88 -12.65 -0.02
N LEU A 5 -1.88 -13.65 -0.91
CA LEU A 5 -0.66 -14.19 -1.48
C LEU A 5 -0.04 -13.21 -2.49
N THR A 6 -0.82 -12.72 -3.45
CA THR A 6 -0.29 -11.85 -4.51
C THR A 6 0.33 -10.55 -3.96
N TYR A 7 -0.31 -9.90 -2.99
CA TYR A 7 0.23 -8.69 -2.39
C TYR A 7 1.40 -8.99 -1.45
N ARG A 8 1.41 -10.13 -0.74
CA ARG A 8 2.59 -10.53 0.03
C ARG A 8 3.83 -10.62 -0.86
N TRP A 9 3.76 -11.37 -1.95
CA TRP A 9 4.87 -11.50 -2.89
C TRP A 9 5.29 -10.16 -3.48
N PHE A 10 4.34 -9.29 -3.84
CA PHE A 10 4.63 -7.95 -4.33
C PHE A 10 5.41 -7.11 -3.32
N LEU A 11 4.99 -7.11 -2.05
CA LEU A 11 5.65 -6.35 -0.98
C LEU A 11 7.02 -6.94 -0.62
N GLU A 12 7.17 -8.26 -0.60
CA GLU A 12 8.47 -8.93 -0.39
C GLU A 12 9.47 -8.56 -1.50
N ARG A 13 9.03 -8.57 -2.77
CA ARG A 13 9.87 -8.17 -3.92
C ARG A 13 10.27 -6.69 -3.90
N LEU A 14 9.44 -5.81 -3.31
CA LEU A 14 9.82 -4.42 -3.08
C LEU A 14 10.88 -4.31 -1.98
N SER A 15 10.67 -5.01 -0.87
CA SER A 15 11.62 -5.04 0.25
C SER A 15 13.00 -5.56 -0.17
N GLU A 16 13.05 -6.61 -1.00
CA GLU A 16 14.30 -7.16 -1.55
C GLU A 16 15.06 -6.15 -2.43
N ARG A 17 14.38 -5.13 -2.98
CA ARG A 17 15.01 -4.04 -3.73
C ARG A 17 15.38 -2.82 -2.88
N GLY A 18 15.37 -2.96 -1.56
CA GLY A 18 15.75 -1.89 -0.63
C GLY A 18 14.64 -0.87 -0.37
N VAL A 19 13.38 -1.19 -0.70
CA VAL A 19 12.23 -0.32 -0.41
C VAL A 19 11.69 -0.64 0.97
N LEU A 20 11.58 0.37 1.84
CA LEU A 20 10.83 0.25 3.08
C LEU A 20 9.33 0.24 2.79
N VAL A 21 8.63 -0.78 3.26
CA VAL A 21 7.19 -0.95 3.05
C VAL A 21 6.44 -0.73 4.37
N ILE A 22 5.54 0.26 4.38
CA ILE A 22 4.53 0.42 5.43
C ILE A 22 3.20 -0.06 4.86
N ALA A 23 2.77 -1.27 5.24
CA ALA A 23 1.48 -1.81 4.86
C ALA A 23 0.39 -1.37 5.85
N THR A 24 -0.66 -0.71 5.35
CA THR A 24 -1.78 -0.17 6.14
C THR A 24 -3.04 -1.00 5.88
N PRO A 25 -3.29 -2.08 6.64
CA PRO A 25 -4.50 -2.89 6.44
C PRO A 25 -5.75 -2.07 6.77
N TYR A 26 -6.82 -2.26 6.02
CA TYR A 26 -8.13 -1.64 6.24
C TYR A 26 -9.24 -2.60 5.85
N ALA A 27 -10.42 -2.43 6.43
CA ALA A 27 -11.61 -3.18 6.02
C ALA A 27 -12.19 -2.55 4.76
N SER A 28 -12.57 -3.38 3.78
CA SER A 28 -13.30 -2.89 2.62
C SER A 28 -14.70 -2.43 3.03
N GLY A 29 -15.12 -1.28 2.54
CA GLY A 29 -16.43 -0.69 2.84
C GLY A 29 -16.76 0.41 1.85
N PHE A 30 -17.96 0.97 1.98
CA PHE A 30 -18.46 2.03 1.10
C PHE A 30 -18.14 3.44 1.59
N ASP A 31 -17.77 3.59 2.86
CA ASP A 31 -17.26 4.87 3.38
C ASP A 31 -15.77 5.01 3.05
N HIS A 32 -15.51 5.45 1.82
CA HIS A 32 -14.15 5.60 1.31
C HIS A 32 -13.37 6.73 2.00
N PHE A 33 -14.08 7.70 2.60
CA PHE A 33 -13.45 8.75 3.39
C PHE A 33 -12.95 8.20 4.72
N LEU A 34 -13.78 7.44 5.43
CA LEU A 34 -13.35 6.77 6.66
C LEU A 34 -12.15 5.85 6.42
N ILE A 35 -12.14 5.10 5.31
CA ILE A 35 -11.01 4.24 4.94
C ILE A 35 -9.75 5.08 4.68
N ALA A 36 -9.87 6.20 3.97
CA ALA A 36 -8.74 7.10 3.72
C ALA A 36 -8.15 7.68 5.01
N ASP A 37 -9.03 8.10 5.93
CA ASP A 37 -8.65 8.64 7.23
C ASP A 37 -7.93 7.54 8.08
N GLU A 38 -8.46 6.31 8.11
CA GLU A 38 -7.86 5.17 8.81
C GLU A 38 -6.48 4.79 8.24
N VAL A 39 -6.38 4.71 6.92
CA VAL A 39 -5.14 4.36 6.21
C VAL A 39 -4.06 5.41 6.48
N GLN A 40 -4.40 6.69 6.36
CA GLN A 40 -3.46 7.78 6.62
C GLN A 40 -3.04 7.81 8.09
N PHE A 41 -3.98 7.62 9.03
CA PHE A 41 -3.68 7.55 10.46
C PHE A 41 -2.69 6.42 10.80
N LYS A 42 -2.91 5.22 10.24
CA LYS A 42 -2.01 4.07 10.45
C LYS A 42 -0.62 4.34 9.87
N PHE A 43 -0.56 4.96 8.69
CA PHE A 43 0.71 5.36 8.08
C PHE A 43 1.45 6.35 9.00
N ASP A 44 0.81 7.44 9.42
CA ASP A 44 1.44 8.48 10.24
C ASP A 44 1.90 7.95 11.60
N ARG A 45 1.16 7.00 12.19
CA ARG A 45 1.58 6.34 13.42
C ARG A 45 2.85 5.51 13.21
N CYS A 46 2.90 4.71 12.14
CA CYS A 46 4.06 3.88 11.83
C CYS A 46 5.28 4.73 11.44
N TYR A 47 5.08 5.72 10.56
CA TYR A 47 6.13 6.63 10.11
C TYR A 47 6.76 7.41 11.26
N ARG A 48 5.97 7.91 12.21
CA ARG A 48 6.49 8.59 13.41
C ARG A 48 7.41 7.70 14.25
N THR A 49 7.10 6.41 14.38
CA THR A 49 7.97 5.46 15.08
C THR A 49 9.31 5.23 14.36
N LEU A 50 9.34 5.39 13.04
CA LEU A 50 10.51 5.14 12.20
C LEU A 50 11.24 6.44 11.77
N GLN A 51 10.73 7.60 12.18
CA GLN A 51 11.09 8.89 11.59
C GLN A 51 12.59 9.17 11.66
N GLU A 52 13.24 8.88 12.78
CA GLU A 52 14.68 9.09 12.94
C GLU A 52 15.53 8.31 11.94
N THR A 53 15.02 7.18 11.45
CA THR A 53 15.74 6.31 10.50
C THR A 53 15.40 6.64 9.04
N VAL A 54 14.22 7.21 8.76
CA VAL A 54 13.64 7.22 7.40
C VAL A 54 13.17 8.60 6.92
N LYS A 55 13.42 9.67 7.68
CA LYS A 55 12.89 11.02 7.41
C LYS A 55 13.21 11.57 6.02
N ASP A 56 14.37 11.23 5.46
CA ASP A 56 14.86 11.77 4.18
C ASP A 56 14.50 10.87 2.98
N LEU A 57 13.81 9.75 3.21
CA LEU A 57 13.42 8.86 2.12
C LEU A 57 12.22 9.40 1.34
N PRO A 58 12.21 9.29 0.00
CA PRO A 58 11.05 9.66 -0.79
C PRO A 58 9.88 8.74 -0.46
N ILE A 59 8.70 9.33 -0.28
CA ILE A 59 7.51 8.62 0.16
C ILE A 59 6.53 8.50 -1.00
N PHE A 60 6.17 7.26 -1.37
CA PHE A 60 5.17 6.98 -2.40
C PHE A 60 3.92 6.33 -1.81
N GLY A 61 2.74 6.75 -2.27
CA GLY A 61 1.51 5.98 -2.06
C GLY A 61 1.37 4.89 -3.11
N VAL A 62 0.93 3.69 -2.73
CA VAL A 62 0.78 2.56 -3.67
C VAL A 62 -0.56 1.90 -3.43
N GLY A 63 -1.45 2.03 -4.42
CA GLY A 63 -2.82 1.56 -4.34
C GLY A 63 -3.18 0.64 -5.49
N HIS A 64 -4.04 -0.35 -5.23
CA HIS A 64 -4.68 -1.15 -6.26
C HIS A 64 -6.20 -1.11 -6.07
N SER A 65 -6.95 -0.88 -7.16
CA SER A 65 -8.41 -0.79 -7.14
C SER A 65 -8.90 0.20 -6.06
N LEU A 66 -9.60 -0.27 -5.02
CA LEU A 66 -10.00 0.54 -3.87
C LEU A 66 -8.81 1.28 -3.22
N GLY A 67 -7.63 0.66 -3.15
CA GLY A 67 -6.42 1.32 -2.63
C GLY A 67 -5.97 2.52 -3.50
N SER A 68 -6.22 2.48 -4.81
CA SER A 68 -5.92 3.60 -5.70
C SER A 68 -6.83 4.79 -5.40
N LEU A 69 -8.13 4.52 -5.21
CA LEU A 69 -9.10 5.53 -4.78
C LEU A 69 -8.70 6.12 -3.42
N VAL A 70 -8.31 5.27 -2.46
CA VAL A 70 -7.86 5.70 -1.13
C VAL A 70 -6.67 6.65 -1.22
N HIS A 71 -5.62 6.33 -1.98
CA HIS A 71 -4.46 7.22 -2.13
C HIS A 71 -4.79 8.54 -2.85
N LEU A 72 -5.73 8.52 -3.81
CA LEU A 72 -6.25 9.73 -4.43
C LEU A 72 -6.97 10.61 -3.40
N LEU A 73 -7.85 10.01 -2.59
CA LEU A 73 -8.59 10.72 -1.54
C LEU A 73 -7.66 11.34 -0.50
N ILE A 74 -6.65 10.58 -0.03
CA ILE A 74 -5.63 11.07 0.91
C ILE A 74 -4.92 12.29 0.32
N GLY A 75 -4.44 12.20 -0.93
CA GLY A 75 -3.74 13.30 -1.60
C GLY A 75 -4.62 14.51 -1.89
N SER A 76 -5.94 14.32 -2.03
CA SER A 76 -6.90 15.41 -2.24
C SER A 76 -7.36 16.10 -0.96
N ARG A 77 -7.39 15.37 0.16
CA ARG A 77 -7.92 15.85 1.46
C ARG A 77 -6.85 16.43 2.37
N TYR A 78 -5.62 15.92 2.27
CA TYR A 78 -4.56 16.23 3.21
C TYR A 78 -3.36 16.82 2.48
N ALA A 79 -2.69 17.78 3.14
CA ALA A 79 -1.39 18.29 2.70
C ALA A 79 -0.26 17.30 3.07
N VAL A 80 -0.33 16.09 2.51
CA VAL A 80 0.70 15.05 2.71
C VAL A 80 1.91 15.32 1.82
N GLN A 81 3.12 15.23 2.39
CA GLN A 81 4.34 15.24 1.58
C GLN A 81 4.58 13.85 1.01
N ARG A 82 4.25 13.67 -0.28
CA ARG A 82 4.51 12.45 -1.05
C ARG A 82 5.27 12.83 -2.32
N SER A 83 6.26 12.02 -2.69
CA SER A 83 6.97 12.14 -3.96
C SER A 83 6.11 11.70 -5.15
N GLY A 84 5.07 10.91 -4.92
CA GLY A 84 4.11 10.51 -5.94
C GLY A 84 3.19 9.37 -5.48
N ASN A 85 2.29 8.95 -6.37
CA ASN A 85 1.42 7.79 -6.17
C ASN A 85 1.53 6.80 -7.33
N VAL A 86 1.49 5.51 -7.03
CA VAL A 86 1.35 4.41 -7.99
C VAL A 86 -0.07 3.85 -7.86
N LEU A 87 -0.88 4.08 -8.89
CA LEU A 87 -2.29 3.70 -8.93
C LEU A 87 -2.48 2.56 -9.92
N MET A 88 -2.92 1.40 -9.42
CA MET A 88 -3.08 0.18 -10.20
C MET A 88 -4.56 -0.22 -10.33
N ALA A 89 -4.92 -0.80 -11.48
CA ALA A 89 -6.30 -1.21 -11.78
C ALA A 89 -6.41 -2.52 -12.61
N PHE A 90 -5.36 -3.34 -12.65
CA PHE A 90 -5.41 -4.62 -13.36
C PHE A 90 -6.16 -5.69 -12.56
N ASN A 91 -6.80 -6.64 -13.23
CA ASN A 91 -7.44 -7.76 -12.55
C ASN A 91 -6.38 -8.80 -12.13
N ASN A 92 -6.34 -9.18 -10.85
CA ASN A 92 -5.46 -10.27 -10.39
C ASN A 92 -5.98 -11.61 -10.93
N LYS A 93 -5.40 -12.09 -12.03
CA LYS A 93 -5.55 -13.50 -12.42
C LYS A 93 -5.02 -14.37 -11.28
N VAL A 94 -5.73 -15.47 -10.98
CA VAL A 94 -5.32 -16.41 -9.93
C VAL A 94 -3.92 -16.92 -10.25
N PHE A 95 -2.99 -16.74 -9.31
CA PHE A 95 -1.72 -17.44 -9.33
C PHE A 95 -1.98 -18.89 -8.94
N ILE A 96 -1.93 -19.81 -9.91
CA ILE A 96 -1.88 -21.24 -9.63
C ILE A 96 -0.41 -21.55 -9.41
N GLN A 97 -0.01 -21.84 -8.17
CA GLN A 97 1.30 -22.41 -7.90
C GLN A 97 1.30 -23.79 -8.55
N GLN A 98 1.89 -23.92 -9.73
CA GLN A 98 2.20 -25.24 -10.27
C GLN A 98 3.22 -25.85 -9.31
N SER A 99 2.81 -26.84 -8.52
CA SER A 99 3.73 -27.72 -7.81
C SER A 99 4.66 -28.33 -8.86
N THR A 100 5.90 -27.86 -8.89
CA THR A 100 6.99 -28.60 -9.51
C THR A 100 7.11 -29.90 -8.73
N TYR A 101 6.72 -31.00 -9.37
CA TYR A 101 7.05 -32.34 -8.93
C TYR A 101 8.58 -32.41 -8.75
N ILE A 102 9.02 -32.70 -7.53
CA ILE A 102 10.31 -33.35 -7.26
C ILE A 102 9.99 -34.83 -7.11
#